data_AF-A0A536WA91-F1
#
_entry.id   AF-A0A536WA91-F1
#
_cell.length_a   1.000
_cell.length_b   1.000
_cell.length_c   1.000
_cell.angle_alpha   90.00
_cell.angle_beta   90.00
_cell.angle_gamma   90.00
#
_symmetry.space_group_name_H-M   'P 1'
#
loop_
_entity.id
_entity.type
_entity.pdbx_description
1 polymer ?
#
loop_
_entity_poly.entity_id
_entity_poly.type
_entity_poly.pdbx_seq_one_letter_code
_entity_poly.pdbx_strand_id
1 'polypeptide(L)'
;MSRRDCADPRVSIHLDDGRSFARHTGQKYDLAVYALVDSLVLHSGYSSLRLENFLFTAEAFRDVKQVLQPDGLFVVYNYFRQGWVVARLAAMAEQAFGVKPLVFNLPYREEIKASDSQKDQWTVLIAGSDAGRLGAIRARFAEQGSFWVSEEPQRGERINSFGMKAPGSGFLRVAPARVEATAGEALPRDDWPHLYLREPAIPWAPIGQGMLAVAALSLAILLAFAPPGRVRPNAQMFFLGAGFMLLETKAVVHMALLFGSTWVVNSVVFFAILVMILCANLYVLQRPPQRLAPYYALLIAGLLINALVPLSAFLDLSPLARTVSSSLVVFLPVFFAGVIFATMFAKSTAPDVDLGSNVAGIILGGLSEQLSLVIGFNYLLFVAIAYYLLSALLRPKAAIP
;
A
#
# COMPACT_ATOMS: atom_id res chain seq x y z
N MET A 1 21.79 1.95 18.36
CA MET A 1 21.95 0.55 18.79
C MET A 1 23.40 0.16 18.55
N SER A 2 24.13 -0.28 19.57
CA SER A 2 25.54 -0.61 19.44
C SER A 2 25.70 -1.98 18.76
N ARG A 3 26.83 -2.25 18.06
CA ARG A 3 27.11 -3.59 17.51
C ARG A 3 27.07 -4.71 18.56
N ARG A 4 27.23 -4.40 19.85
CA ARG A 4 27.10 -5.39 20.94
C ARG A 4 25.64 -5.76 21.22
N ASP A 5 24.71 -4.84 21.03
CA ASP A 5 23.29 -5.07 21.35
C ASP A 5 22.67 -6.05 20.34
N CYS A 6 23.07 -5.97 19.07
CA CYS A 6 22.63 -6.90 18.01
C CYS A 6 23.25 -8.30 18.13
N ALA A 7 24.29 -8.48 18.94
CA ALA A 7 25.01 -9.74 19.12
C ALA A 7 24.58 -10.51 20.38
N ASP A 8 23.63 -9.97 21.15
CA ASP A 8 23.05 -10.65 22.32
C ASP A 8 22.28 -11.90 21.85
N PRO A 9 22.50 -13.09 22.46
CA PRO A 9 21.83 -14.33 22.04
C PRO A 9 20.30 -14.31 22.19
N ARG A 10 19.75 -13.32 22.92
CA ARG A 10 18.29 -13.11 23.06
C ARG A 10 17.70 -12.33 21.89
N VAL A 11 18.53 -11.77 21.01
CA VAL A 11 18.09 -10.99 19.84
C VAL A 11 18.20 -11.85 18.59
N SER A 12 17.06 -12.11 17.95
CA SER A 12 17.00 -12.69 16.61
C SER A 12 16.66 -11.60 15.58
N ILE A 13 17.46 -11.52 14.52
CA ILE A 13 17.24 -10.57 13.43
C ILE A 13 16.60 -11.32 12.27
N HIS A 14 15.45 -10.82 11.82
CA HIS A 14 14.73 -11.34 10.67
C HIS A 14 14.72 -10.26 9.59
N LEU A 15 15.29 -10.58 8.42
CA LEU A 15 15.28 -9.71 7.25
C LEU A 15 14.04 -10.03 6.40
N ASP A 16 12.90 -9.50 6.80
CA ASP A 16 11.62 -9.71 6.12
C ASP A 16 10.71 -8.48 6.26
N ASP A 17 9.65 -8.42 5.47
CA ASP A 17 8.53 -7.54 5.72
C ASP A 17 7.82 -7.93 7.04
N GLY A 18 7.45 -6.93 7.85
CA GLY A 18 6.86 -7.16 9.17
C GLY A 18 5.52 -7.91 9.12
N ARG A 19 4.69 -7.68 8.08
CA ARG A 19 3.42 -8.40 7.92
C ARG A 19 3.63 -9.80 7.41
N SER A 20 4.54 -9.98 6.45
CA SER A 20 4.97 -11.31 6.00
C SER A 20 5.45 -12.15 7.19
N PHE A 21 6.34 -11.59 8.02
CA PHE A 21 6.82 -12.27 9.22
C PHE A 21 5.67 -12.64 10.16
N ALA A 22 4.77 -11.71 10.45
CA ALA A 22 3.63 -11.96 11.34
C ALA A 22 2.74 -13.11 10.82
N ARG A 23 2.53 -13.21 9.51
CA ARG A 23 1.70 -14.27 8.91
C ARG A 23 2.36 -15.65 8.91
N HIS A 24 3.69 -15.73 8.97
CA HIS A 24 4.42 -16.98 8.78
C HIS A 24 5.20 -17.48 10.00
N THR A 25 5.48 -16.63 11.00
CA THR A 25 6.31 -16.99 12.16
C THR A 25 5.76 -18.18 12.96
N GLY A 26 4.43 -18.29 13.09
CA GLY A 26 3.77 -19.30 13.93
C GLY A 26 3.99 -19.13 15.44
N GLN A 27 4.92 -18.27 15.85
CA GLN A 27 5.19 -17.94 17.24
C GLN A 27 4.19 -16.93 17.81
N LYS A 28 4.11 -16.89 19.15
CA LYS A 28 3.29 -15.95 19.91
C LYS A 28 4.16 -15.06 20.78
N TYR A 29 3.85 -13.77 20.81
CA TYR A 29 4.63 -12.74 21.52
C TYR A 29 3.78 -12.04 22.59
N ASP A 30 4.43 -11.64 23.70
CA ASP A 30 3.80 -10.81 24.73
C ASP A 30 3.70 -9.34 24.33
N LEU A 31 4.56 -8.89 23.43
CA LEU A 31 4.67 -7.50 23.00
C LEU A 31 5.06 -7.45 21.53
N ALA A 32 4.28 -6.73 20.73
CA ALA A 32 4.63 -6.31 19.38
C ALA A 32 4.77 -4.78 19.35
N VAL A 33 5.81 -4.28 18.70
CA VAL A 33 6.11 -2.84 18.67
C VAL A 33 6.30 -2.35 17.24
N TYR A 34 5.50 -1.40 16.82
CA TYR A 34 5.77 -0.55 15.67
C TYR A 34 6.56 0.67 16.14
N ALA A 35 7.87 0.57 16.04
CA ALA A 35 8.82 1.59 16.43
C ALA A 35 9.07 2.58 15.28
N LEU A 36 8.32 3.70 15.24
CA LEU A 36 8.50 4.78 14.25
C LEU A 36 8.40 4.30 12.80
N VAL A 37 7.48 3.37 12.53
CA VAL A 37 7.32 2.64 11.24
C VAL A 37 6.80 3.51 10.08
N ASP A 38 6.80 4.84 10.24
CA ASP A 38 6.39 5.77 9.20
C ASP A 38 7.42 6.90 9.08
N SER A 39 8.27 6.78 8.05
CA SER A 39 9.42 7.66 7.81
C SER A 39 9.06 8.74 6.79
N LEU A 40 8.63 9.92 7.27
CA LEU A 40 8.21 11.04 6.41
C LEU A 40 9.39 11.77 5.70
N VAL A 41 10.64 11.35 5.92
CA VAL A 41 11.86 12.07 5.52
C VAL A 41 12.46 11.56 4.19
N LEU A 42 12.10 10.37 3.70
CA LEU A 42 12.83 9.71 2.60
C LEU A 42 11.99 9.28 1.39
N HIS A 43 10.77 9.80 1.19
CA HIS A 43 10.00 9.41 0.01
C HIS A 43 9.32 10.58 -0.71
N SER A 44 9.67 10.72 -1.99
CA SER A 44 9.03 11.58 -2.97
C SER A 44 7.53 11.31 -2.96
N GLY A 45 6.72 12.31 -2.62
CA GLY A 45 5.25 12.26 -2.66
C GLY A 45 4.64 12.10 -4.06
N TYR A 46 5.36 11.47 -5.00
CA TYR A 46 4.99 11.27 -6.40
C TYR A 46 4.53 9.84 -6.71
N SER A 47 4.84 8.85 -5.86
CA SER A 47 4.28 7.50 -6.00
C SER A 47 3.04 7.34 -5.12
N SER A 48 1.93 6.91 -5.73
CA SER A 48 0.70 6.56 -5.01
C SER A 48 0.89 5.30 -4.14
N LEU A 49 1.90 4.48 -4.49
CA LEU A 49 2.28 3.24 -3.85
C LEU A 49 3.27 3.43 -2.72
N ARG A 50 2.76 3.70 -1.53
CA ARG A 50 3.58 3.67 -0.30
C ARG A 50 3.42 2.34 0.41
N LEU A 51 4.39 1.44 0.24
CA LEU A 51 4.38 0.10 0.82
C LEU A 51 4.29 0.14 2.37
N GLU A 52 4.88 1.15 3.02
CA GLU A 52 4.77 1.36 4.47
C GLU A 52 3.31 1.58 4.95
N ASN A 53 2.43 2.15 4.12
CA ASN A 53 1.04 2.37 4.54
C ASN A 53 0.28 1.05 4.73
N PHE A 54 0.72 -0.03 4.09
CA PHE A 54 0.13 -1.35 4.28
C PHE A 54 0.36 -1.88 5.70
N LEU A 55 1.25 -1.30 6.50
CA LEU A 55 1.39 -1.61 7.92
C LEU A 55 0.28 -0.97 8.76
N PHE A 56 -0.40 0.05 8.23
CA PHE A 56 -1.44 0.82 8.90
C PHE A 56 -2.82 0.58 8.29
N THR A 57 -3.16 -0.68 8.02
CA THR A 57 -4.50 -1.13 7.60
C THR A 57 -5.18 -1.94 8.70
N ALA A 58 -6.52 -2.02 8.65
CA ALA A 58 -7.27 -2.87 9.56
C ALA A 58 -6.85 -4.37 9.46
N GLU A 59 -6.47 -4.83 8.27
CA GLU A 59 -5.89 -6.17 8.06
C GLU A 59 -4.53 -6.32 8.75
N ALA A 60 -3.65 -5.33 8.64
CA ALA A 60 -2.32 -5.38 9.27
C ALA A 60 -2.42 -5.46 10.80
N PHE A 61 -3.33 -4.70 11.41
CA PHE A 61 -3.52 -4.76 12.86
C PHE A 61 -4.12 -6.11 13.30
N ARG A 62 -4.92 -6.75 12.45
CA ARG A 62 -5.37 -8.13 12.66
C ARG A 62 -4.23 -9.14 12.52
N ASP A 63 -3.35 -8.98 11.53
CA ASP A 63 -2.14 -9.80 11.38
C ASP A 63 -1.28 -9.73 12.66
N VAL A 64 -1.09 -8.54 13.24
CA VAL A 64 -0.37 -8.37 14.51
C VAL A 64 -1.10 -9.02 15.69
N LYS A 65 -2.43 -8.84 15.81
CA LYS A 65 -3.22 -9.50 16.86
C LYS A 65 -3.07 -11.02 16.79
N GLN A 66 -2.99 -11.60 15.59
CA GLN A 66 -2.84 -13.03 15.40
C GLN A 66 -1.51 -13.58 15.92
N VAL A 67 -0.45 -12.78 16.06
CA VAL A 67 0.83 -13.24 16.64
C VAL A 67 0.99 -12.89 18.11
N LEU A 68 0.02 -12.21 18.72
CA LEU A 68 0.07 -11.91 20.15
C LEU A 68 -0.49 -13.05 21.00
N GLN A 69 0.05 -13.20 22.20
CA GLN A 69 -0.58 -13.96 23.28
C GLN A 69 -1.94 -13.34 23.64
N PRO A 70 -2.87 -14.09 24.29
CA PRO A 70 -4.19 -13.56 24.66
C PRO A 70 -4.16 -12.27 25.50
N ASP A 71 -3.12 -12.06 26.30
CA ASP A 71 -2.86 -10.87 27.12
C ASP A 71 -1.72 -9.98 26.58
N GLY A 72 -1.30 -10.24 25.34
CA GLY A 72 -0.22 -9.52 24.66
C GLY A 72 -0.61 -8.08 24.31
N LEU A 73 0.40 -7.21 24.20
CA LEU A 73 0.23 -5.81 23.86
C LEU A 73 0.77 -5.50 22.47
N PHE A 74 0.05 -4.67 21.73
CA PHE A 74 0.53 -4.02 20.53
C PHE A 74 0.80 -2.54 20.83
N VAL A 75 2.02 -2.09 20.60
CA VAL A 75 2.42 -0.69 20.81
C VAL A 75 2.81 -0.06 19.49
N VAL A 76 2.19 1.06 19.17
CA VAL A 76 2.51 1.88 18.00
C VAL A 76 2.92 3.26 18.50
N TYR A 77 4.09 3.76 18.09
CA TYR A 77 4.47 5.13 18.43
C TYR A 77 5.11 5.88 17.28
N ASN A 78 4.70 7.14 17.10
CA ASN A 78 5.26 8.07 16.13
C ASN A 78 4.81 9.52 16.37
N TYR A 79 5.30 10.43 15.54
CA TYR A 79 4.82 11.80 15.40
C TYR A 79 3.79 11.87 14.26
N PHE A 80 2.51 11.59 14.57
CA PHE A 80 1.44 11.50 13.57
C PHE A 80 0.93 12.84 13.04
N ARG A 81 1.42 13.98 13.57
CA ARG A 81 1.24 15.37 13.10
C ARG A 81 -0.20 15.92 13.02
N GLN A 82 -1.22 15.06 12.98
CA GLN A 82 -2.64 15.39 12.83
C GLN A 82 -3.48 14.54 13.80
N GLY A 83 -4.43 15.17 14.49
CA GLY A 83 -5.28 14.50 15.47
C GLY A 83 -6.22 13.46 14.86
N TRP A 84 -6.75 13.72 13.66
CA TRP A 84 -7.59 12.75 12.94
C TRP A 84 -6.84 11.47 12.54
N VAL A 85 -5.52 11.54 12.30
CA VAL A 85 -4.69 10.34 12.05
C VAL A 85 -4.60 9.50 13.32
N VAL A 86 -4.42 10.14 14.48
CA VAL A 86 -4.42 9.46 15.78
C VAL A 86 -5.77 8.80 16.06
N ALA A 87 -6.88 9.51 15.80
CA ALA A 87 -8.23 8.98 15.92
C ALA A 87 -8.46 7.76 15.01
N ARG A 88 -7.99 7.83 13.76
CA ARG A 88 -8.04 6.72 12.80
C ARG A 88 -7.24 5.50 13.27
N LEU A 89 -6.03 5.70 13.78
CA LEU A 89 -5.21 4.62 14.36
C LEU A 89 -5.91 3.99 15.57
N ALA A 90 -6.49 4.81 16.44
CA ALA A 90 -7.26 4.34 17.59
C ALA A 90 -8.48 3.52 17.17
N ALA A 91 -9.23 3.97 16.17
CA ALA A 91 -10.37 3.26 15.61
C ALA A 91 -9.98 1.93 14.95
N MET A 92 -8.88 1.89 14.19
CA MET A 92 -8.36 0.64 13.60
C MET A 92 -7.92 -0.36 14.69
N ALA A 93 -7.24 0.12 15.73
CA ALA A 93 -6.85 -0.71 16.86
C ALA A 93 -8.07 -1.25 17.62
N GLU A 94 -9.05 -0.39 17.89
CA GLU A 94 -10.30 -0.81 18.52
C GLU A 94 -11.05 -1.85 17.68
N GLN A 95 -11.14 -1.65 16.36
CA GLN A 95 -11.75 -2.61 15.45
C GLN A 95 -11.03 -3.96 15.43
N ALA A 96 -9.69 -3.96 15.41
CA ALA A 96 -8.90 -5.20 15.36
C ALA A 96 -8.93 -5.95 16.70
N PHE A 97 -8.78 -5.25 17.82
CA PHE A 97 -8.64 -5.85 19.14
C PHE A 97 -9.99 -6.07 19.85
N GLY A 98 -11.01 -5.30 19.50
CA GLY A 98 -12.34 -5.32 20.12
C GLY A 98 -12.43 -4.50 21.41
N VAL A 99 -11.40 -3.71 21.72
CA VAL A 99 -11.24 -2.96 22.97
C VAL A 99 -10.63 -1.60 22.64
N LYS A 100 -11.15 -0.54 23.27
CA LYS A 100 -10.62 0.81 23.07
C LYS A 100 -9.15 0.89 23.51
N PRO A 101 -8.21 1.29 22.64
CA PRO A 101 -6.80 1.37 22.99
C PRO A 101 -6.54 2.49 24.01
N LEU A 102 -5.37 2.43 24.66
CA LEU A 102 -4.85 3.57 25.41
C LEU A 102 -3.97 4.41 24.48
N VAL A 103 -4.22 5.72 24.44
CA VAL A 103 -3.44 6.66 23.63
C VAL A 103 -2.78 7.65 24.57
N PHE A 104 -1.51 7.95 24.34
CA PHE A 104 -0.72 8.89 25.12
C PHE A 104 -0.10 9.91 24.19
N ASN A 105 -0.10 11.17 24.61
CA ASN A 105 0.67 12.23 24.00
C ASN A 105 1.77 12.68 24.94
N LEU A 106 2.93 12.99 24.38
CA LEU A 106 4.05 13.59 25.09
C LEU A 106 4.52 14.82 24.31
N PRO A 107 4.42 16.04 24.90
CA PRO A 107 3.86 16.36 26.24
C PRO A 107 2.37 15.99 26.42
N TYR A 108 1.93 15.76 27.66
CA TYR A 108 0.55 15.31 27.95
C TYR A 108 -0.52 16.26 27.41
N ARG A 109 -1.52 15.67 26.75
CA ARG A 109 -2.80 16.30 26.42
C ARG A 109 -3.93 15.43 26.96
N GLU A 110 -4.92 16.06 27.57
CA GLU A 110 -6.09 15.37 28.09
C GLU A 110 -7.02 14.87 26.99
N GLU A 111 -7.12 15.62 25.90
CA GLU A 111 -7.99 15.32 24.77
C GLU A 111 -7.22 15.52 23.46
N ILE A 112 -7.49 14.65 22.48
CA ILE A 112 -6.99 14.74 21.10
C ILE A 112 -8.21 14.81 20.19
N LYS A 113 -8.44 15.98 19.59
CA LYS A 113 -9.53 16.23 18.66
C LYS A 113 -9.07 15.99 17.22
N ALA A 114 -10.01 15.66 16.34
CA ALA A 114 -9.70 15.41 14.93
C ALA A 114 -9.05 16.63 14.24
N SER A 115 -9.45 17.85 14.64
CA SER A 115 -8.92 19.13 14.11
C SER A 115 -7.55 19.53 14.66
N ASP A 116 -7.03 18.83 15.66
CA ASP A 116 -5.81 19.25 16.34
C ASP A 116 -4.56 19.03 15.49
N SER A 117 -3.67 20.02 15.48
CA SER A 117 -2.29 19.83 15.07
C SER A 117 -1.53 19.04 16.15
N GLN A 118 -0.79 18.02 15.71
CA GLN A 118 0.03 17.13 16.52
C GLN A 118 1.52 17.19 16.12
N LYS A 119 1.97 18.28 15.47
CA LYS A 119 3.32 18.39 14.89
C LYS A 119 4.45 18.10 15.89
N ASP A 120 4.31 18.61 17.12
CA ASP A 120 5.31 18.48 18.19
C ASP A 120 4.85 17.51 19.28
N GLN A 121 3.97 16.57 18.93
CA GLN A 121 3.40 15.60 19.86
C GLN A 121 3.92 14.22 19.50
N TRP A 122 4.63 13.59 20.43
CA TRP A 122 4.95 12.19 20.32
C TRP A 122 3.75 11.38 20.82
N THR A 123 3.19 10.54 19.96
CA THR A 123 2.00 9.74 20.28
C THR A 123 2.38 8.29 20.45
N VAL A 124 1.90 7.67 21.54
CA VAL A 124 1.97 6.23 21.79
C VAL A 124 0.56 5.68 21.87
N LEU A 125 0.27 4.64 21.10
CA LEU A 125 -0.97 3.88 21.14
C LEU A 125 -0.65 2.47 21.63
N ILE A 126 -1.42 2.00 22.61
CA ILE A 126 -1.31 0.65 23.17
C ILE A 126 -2.66 -0.05 23.01
N ALA A 127 -2.65 -1.16 22.27
CA ALA A 127 -3.81 -2.03 22.04
C ALA A 127 -3.55 -3.43 22.62
N GLY A 128 -4.62 -4.16 22.92
CA GLY A 128 -4.57 -5.46 23.58
C GLY A 128 -5.97 -5.90 24.02
N SER A 129 -6.05 -6.97 24.81
CA SER A 129 -7.30 -7.44 25.41
C SER A 129 -7.64 -6.70 26.72
N ASP A 130 -8.92 -6.50 27.01
CA ASP A 130 -9.36 -5.70 28.17
C ASP A 130 -9.15 -6.42 29.51
N ALA A 131 -9.17 -7.76 29.52
CA ALA A 131 -8.96 -8.57 30.72
C ALA A 131 -7.46 -8.84 31.03
N GLY A 132 -6.55 -8.38 30.18
CA GLY A 132 -5.12 -8.66 30.28
C GLY A 132 -4.29 -7.47 30.77
N ARG A 133 -3.06 -7.37 30.25
CA ARG A 133 -2.12 -6.29 30.60
C ARG A 133 -2.67 -4.89 30.32
N LEU A 134 -3.47 -4.71 29.27
CA LEU A 134 -4.07 -3.41 28.93
C LEU A 134 -5.06 -2.95 30.01
N GLY A 135 -5.92 -3.86 30.48
CA GLY A 135 -6.84 -3.60 31.59
C GLY A 135 -6.12 -3.21 32.88
N ALA A 136 -5.04 -3.93 33.21
CA ALA A 136 -4.22 -3.60 34.38
C ALA A 136 -3.58 -2.20 34.28
N ILE A 137 -3.08 -1.82 33.10
CA ILE A 137 -2.56 -0.45 32.87
C ILE A 137 -3.68 0.58 33.07
N ARG A 138 -4.86 0.34 32.48
CA ARG A 138 -6.02 1.22 32.60
C ARG A 138 -6.47 1.40 34.05
N ALA A 139 -6.61 0.30 34.79
CA ALA A 139 -6.98 0.30 36.21
C ALA A 139 -5.96 1.09 37.04
N ARG A 140 -4.67 0.90 36.79
CA ARG A 140 -3.62 1.63 37.51
C ARG A 140 -3.68 3.14 37.29
N PHE A 141 -3.97 3.62 36.08
CA PHE A 141 -4.19 5.05 35.82
C PHE A 141 -5.46 5.57 36.49
N ALA A 142 -6.51 4.75 36.56
CA ALA A 142 -7.75 5.12 37.25
C ALA A 142 -7.55 5.24 38.78
N GLU A 143 -6.78 4.33 39.38
CA GLU A 143 -6.54 4.28 40.83
C GLU A 143 -5.46 5.28 41.31
N GLN A 144 -4.34 5.38 40.58
CA GLN A 144 -3.14 6.09 41.05
C GLN A 144 -2.92 7.44 40.35
N GLY A 145 -3.80 7.83 39.42
CA GLY A 145 -3.70 9.09 38.71
C GLY A 145 -2.67 9.02 37.59
N SER A 146 -1.71 9.94 37.55
CA SER A 146 -0.75 10.05 36.44
C SER A 146 0.58 9.36 36.75
N PHE A 147 1.28 8.95 35.71
CA PHE A 147 2.65 8.49 35.79
C PHE A 147 3.58 9.69 35.51
N TRP A 148 4.54 9.93 36.39
CA TRP A 148 5.43 11.09 36.28
C TRP A 148 6.83 10.62 35.91
N VAL A 149 7.41 11.22 34.87
CA VAL A 149 8.74 10.89 34.35
C VAL A 149 9.65 12.11 34.51
N SER A 150 10.83 11.93 35.12
CA SER A 150 11.81 13.01 35.22
C SER A 150 12.35 13.41 33.85
N GLU A 151 12.42 14.71 33.56
CA GLU A 151 12.99 15.27 32.32
C GLU A 151 14.50 15.02 32.22
N GLU A 152 15.20 15.07 33.36
CA GLU A 152 16.64 14.83 33.47
C GLU A 152 16.90 13.73 34.50
N PRO A 153 16.75 12.45 34.12
CA PRO A 153 16.93 11.36 35.08
C PRO A 153 18.41 11.29 35.50
N GLN A 154 18.67 11.52 36.79
CA GLN A 154 19.99 11.27 37.36
C GLN A 154 20.26 9.77 37.43
N ARG A 155 21.50 9.37 37.16
CA ARG A 155 21.89 7.96 37.11
C ARG A 155 21.68 7.31 38.48
N GLY A 156 20.77 6.35 38.57
CA GLY A 156 20.48 5.60 39.80
C GLY A 156 19.23 6.07 40.57
N GLU A 157 18.61 7.17 40.16
CA GLU A 157 17.30 7.57 40.71
C GLU A 157 16.16 6.77 40.08
N ARG A 158 15.04 6.65 40.82
CA ARG A 158 13.81 6.11 40.25
C ARG A 158 13.29 7.10 39.21
N ILE A 159 13.35 6.69 37.94
CA ILE A 159 12.92 7.45 36.77
C ILE A 159 11.43 7.83 36.84
N ASN A 160 10.64 7.14 37.67
CA ASN A 160 9.20 7.12 37.60
C ASN A 160 8.46 6.89 38.93
N SER A 161 7.34 7.60 39.12
CA SER A 161 6.34 7.30 40.14
C SER A 161 4.92 7.58 39.68
N PHE A 162 3.98 6.72 40.05
CA PHE A 162 2.55 7.02 39.93
C PHE A 162 2.12 7.94 41.08
N GLY A 163 1.24 8.88 40.79
CA GLY A 163 0.65 9.76 41.80
C GLY A 163 -0.38 10.74 41.24
N MET A 164 -1.25 11.21 42.13
CA MET A 164 -2.29 12.20 41.79
C MET A 164 -1.71 13.58 41.45
N LYS A 165 -0.52 13.91 41.97
CA LYS A 165 0.15 15.19 41.78
C LYS A 165 1.62 14.98 41.38
N ALA A 166 2.20 15.97 40.71
CA ALA A 166 3.60 15.95 40.33
C ALA A 166 4.50 15.85 41.59
N PRO A 167 5.57 15.03 41.56
CA PRO A 167 6.55 14.96 42.65
C PRO A 167 7.31 16.28 42.87
N GLY A 168 7.40 17.13 41.84
CA GLY A 168 8.09 18.42 41.86
C GLY A 168 8.14 19.05 40.47
N SER A 169 8.95 20.09 40.30
CA SER A 169 9.30 20.66 38.98
C SER A 169 10.20 19.71 38.19
N GLY A 170 10.15 19.75 36.86
CA GLY A 170 10.98 18.91 35.98
C GLY A 170 10.45 17.48 35.78
N PHE A 171 9.17 17.25 36.06
CA PHE A 171 8.49 15.99 35.78
C PHE A 171 7.45 16.14 34.66
N LEU A 172 7.57 15.30 33.64
CA LEU A 172 6.59 15.16 32.59
C LEU A 172 5.44 14.27 33.06
N ARG A 173 4.22 14.78 32.89
CA ARG A 173 3.00 14.01 33.11
C ARG A 173 2.83 13.02 31.97
N VAL A 174 2.53 11.77 32.30
CA VAL A 174 2.10 10.73 31.38
C VAL A 174 0.77 10.20 31.87
N ALA A 175 -0.27 10.31 31.05
CA ALA A 175 -1.58 9.75 31.32
C ALA A 175 -2.33 9.52 29.99
N PRO A 176 -3.31 8.61 29.96
CA PRO A 176 -4.10 8.37 28.76
C PRO A 176 -4.86 9.63 28.32
N ALA A 177 -4.77 9.96 27.04
CA ALA A 177 -5.55 10.99 26.39
C ALA A 177 -6.90 10.43 25.92
N ARG A 178 -7.96 11.23 26.02
CA ARG A 178 -9.25 10.96 25.38
C ARG A 178 -9.16 11.31 23.91
N VAL A 179 -9.31 10.32 23.04
CA VAL A 179 -9.35 10.55 21.60
C VAL A 179 -10.81 10.69 21.17
N GLU A 180 -11.12 11.79 20.50
CA GLU A 180 -12.41 12.04 19.89
C GLU A 180 -12.63 11.04 18.74
N ALA A 181 -13.78 10.37 18.74
CA ALA A 181 -14.09 9.37 17.71
C ALA A 181 -14.33 10.05 16.36
N THR A 182 -13.69 9.53 15.30
CA THR A 182 -13.95 9.94 13.92
C THR A 182 -15.16 9.18 13.37
N ALA A 183 -16.36 9.67 13.66
CA ALA A 183 -17.58 9.11 13.08
C ALA A 183 -17.60 9.34 11.56
N GLY A 184 -17.69 8.26 10.77
CA GLY A 184 -17.88 8.33 9.32
C GLY A 184 -16.60 8.45 8.47
N GLU A 185 -15.40 8.46 9.07
CA GLU A 185 -14.16 8.42 8.27
C GLU A 185 -13.83 7.00 7.80
N ALA A 186 -13.41 6.86 6.53
CA ALA A 186 -12.99 5.58 5.98
C ALA A 186 -11.69 5.11 6.66
N LEU A 187 -11.73 3.90 7.24
CA LEU A 187 -10.54 3.26 7.79
C LEU A 187 -9.70 2.63 6.66
N PRO A 188 -8.38 2.83 6.66
CA PRO A 188 -7.48 2.20 5.70
C PRO A 188 -7.62 0.68 5.69
N ARG A 189 -7.71 0.13 4.48
CA ARG A 189 -7.75 -1.31 4.21
C ARG A 189 -6.65 -1.68 3.23
N ASP A 190 -6.34 -2.97 3.09
CA ASP A 190 -5.37 -3.42 2.09
C ASP A 190 -5.72 -2.98 0.64
N ASP A 191 -7.00 -2.73 0.33
CA ASP A 191 -7.41 -2.18 -0.97
C ASP A 191 -7.24 -0.65 -1.10
N TRP A 192 -7.29 0.06 0.04
CA TRP A 192 -7.16 1.51 0.13
C TRP A 192 -6.26 1.88 1.33
N PRO A 193 -4.93 1.67 1.22
CA PRO A 193 -3.99 1.80 2.32
C PRO A 193 -3.50 3.25 2.43
N HIS A 194 -4.40 4.19 2.74
CA HIS A 194 -4.03 5.61 2.84
C HIS A 194 -4.25 6.17 4.24
N LEU A 195 -3.25 6.00 5.11
CA LEU A 195 -3.28 6.55 6.47
C LEU A 195 -3.45 8.06 6.49
N TYR A 196 -2.77 8.76 5.56
CA TYR A 196 -2.70 10.22 5.49
C TYR A 196 -3.67 10.88 4.51
N LEU A 197 -4.57 10.11 3.89
CA LEU A 197 -5.62 10.65 3.04
C LEU A 197 -6.94 10.64 3.81
N ARG A 198 -7.49 11.81 4.14
CA ARG A 198 -8.67 11.88 5.00
C ARG A 198 -9.91 11.27 4.33
N GLU A 199 -10.13 11.63 3.07
CA GLU A 199 -11.27 11.21 2.24
C GLU A 199 -10.77 10.71 0.88
N PRO A 200 -11.46 9.76 0.23
CA PRO A 200 -11.08 9.26 -1.10
C PRO A 200 -11.20 10.37 -2.16
N ALA A 201 -10.09 11.06 -2.40
CA ALA A 201 -9.97 12.16 -3.33
C ALA A 201 -8.54 12.24 -3.84
N ILE A 202 -8.33 12.81 -5.04
CA ILE A 202 -7.01 13.16 -5.52
C ILE A 202 -6.66 14.56 -4.98
N PRO A 203 -5.72 14.69 -4.02
CA PRO A 203 -5.35 16.00 -3.50
C PRO A 203 -4.71 16.85 -4.60
N TRP A 204 -5.19 18.08 -4.76
CA TRP A 204 -4.63 18.97 -5.79
C TRP A 204 -3.14 19.25 -5.56
N ALA A 205 -2.75 19.54 -4.32
CA ALA A 205 -1.35 19.73 -3.94
C ALA A 205 -0.89 18.60 -3.00
N PRO A 206 0.27 17.96 -3.26
CA PRO A 206 1.15 18.12 -4.42
C PRO A 206 0.77 17.24 -5.63
N ILE A 207 -0.18 16.30 -5.47
CA ILE A 207 -0.39 15.20 -6.43
C ILE A 207 -0.98 15.70 -7.75
N GLY A 208 -2.11 16.40 -7.72
CA GLY A 208 -2.77 16.92 -8.93
C GLY A 208 -1.88 17.89 -9.73
N GLN A 209 -1.10 18.74 -9.05
CA GLN A 209 -0.09 19.59 -9.68
C GLN A 209 0.99 18.78 -10.39
N GLY A 210 1.49 17.71 -9.75
CA GLY A 210 2.44 16.78 -10.36
C GLY A 210 1.87 16.09 -11.59
N MET A 211 0.63 15.60 -11.52
CA MET A 211 -0.07 14.99 -12.67
C MET A 211 -0.19 15.98 -13.83
N LEU A 212 -0.59 17.22 -13.57
CA LEU A 212 -0.70 18.26 -14.58
C LEU A 212 0.67 18.58 -15.18
N ALA A 213 1.72 18.69 -14.35
CA ALA A 213 3.07 18.95 -14.82
C ALA A 213 3.58 17.83 -15.74
N VAL A 214 3.39 16.57 -15.36
CA VAL A 214 3.76 15.41 -16.18
C VAL A 214 2.96 15.36 -17.48
N ALA A 215 1.65 15.59 -17.43
CA ALA A 215 0.80 15.63 -18.61
C ALA A 215 1.20 16.77 -19.57
N ALA A 216 1.42 17.98 -19.04
CA ALA A 216 1.82 19.14 -19.83
C ALA A 216 3.22 18.97 -20.43
N LEU A 217 4.18 18.44 -19.66
CA LEU A 217 5.53 18.18 -20.15
C LEU A 217 5.53 17.09 -21.24
N SER A 218 4.77 16.01 -21.04
CA SER A 218 4.62 14.93 -22.02
C SER A 218 4.01 15.46 -23.32
N LEU A 219 2.97 16.28 -23.22
CA LEU A 219 2.33 16.91 -24.38
C LEU A 219 3.28 17.91 -25.06
N ALA A 220 4.02 18.71 -24.32
CA ALA A 220 5.00 19.65 -24.87
C ALA A 220 6.11 18.91 -25.64
N ILE A 221 6.63 17.80 -25.08
CA ILE A 221 7.62 16.95 -25.76
C ILE A 221 7.01 16.35 -27.02
N LEU A 222 5.81 15.78 -26.95
CA LEU A 222 5.13 15.21 -28.11
C LEU A 222 4.93 16.26 -29.21
N LEU A 223 4.48 17.47 -28.87
CA LEU A 223 4.25 18.54 -29.85
C LEU A 223 5.55 19.13 -30.41
N ALA A 224 6.61 19.22 -29.61
CA ALA A 224 7.90 19.76 -30.04
C ALA A 224 8.65 18.81 -31.00
N PHE A 225 8.50 17.49 -30.80
CA PHE A 225 9.20 16.48 -31.58
C PHE A 225 8.31 15.74 -32.60
N ALA A 226 6.99 16.02 -32.64
CA ALA A 226 6.10 15.43 -33.63
C ALA A 226 6.37 15.99 -35.04
N PRO A 227 6.61 15.13 -36.05
CA PRO A 227 6.76 15.58 -37.43
C PRO A 227 5.44 16.20 -37.95
N PRO A 228 5.47 17.41 -38.55
CA PRO A 228 4.26 18.02 -39.10
C PRO A 228 3.68 17.18 -40.24
N GLY A 229 2.41 16.77 -40.10
CA GLY A 229 1.58 16.28 -41.20
C GLY A 229 1.63 14.78 -41.55
N ARG A 230 2.35 13.91 -40.82
CA ARG A 230 2.49 12.47 -41.18
C ARG A 230 2.02 11.45 -40.16
N VAL A 231 1.78 11.81 -38.90
CA VAL A 231 1.55 10.80 -37.85
C VAL A 231 0.09 10.79 -37.43
N ARG A 232 -0.66 9.76 -37.82
CA ARG A 232 -1.95 9.44 -37.19
C ARG A 232 -1.67 8.54 -35.99
N PRO A 233 -1.92 8.99 -34.74
CA PRO A 233 -1.67 8.16 -33.57
C PRO A 233 -2.52 6.90 -33.62
N ASN A 234 -1.93 5.78 -33.23
CA ASN A 234 -2.64 4.51 -33.18
C ASN A 234 -3.36 4.38 -31.83
N ALA A 235 -4.65 4.73 -31.83
CA ALA A 235 -5.48 4.68 -30.63
C ALA A 235 -5.55 3.28 -30.00
N GLN A 236 -5.54 2.22 -30.81
CA GLN A 236 -5.53 0.85 -30.31
C GLN A 236 -4.25 0.55 -29.51
N MET A 237 -3.08 0.95 -30.02
CA MET A 237 -1.79 0.79 -29.33
C MET A 237 -1.68 1.68 -28.09
N PHE A 238 -2.24 2.89 -28.15
CA PHE A 238 -2.30 3.83 -27.04
C PHE A 238 -3.07 3.24 -25.84
N PHE A 239 -4.30 2.79 -26.04
CA PHE A 239 -5.06 2.19 -24.93
C PHE A 239 -4.49 0.85 -24.45
N LEU A 240 -3.81 0.11 -25.33
CA LEU A 240 -3.11 -1.11 -24.93
C LEU A 240 -1.98 -0.80 -23.92
N GLY A 241 -1.20 0.26 -24.17
CA GLY A 241 -0.15 0.73 -23.27
C GLY A 241 -0.71 1.25 -21.95
N ALA A 242 -1.81 2.00 -22.01
CA ALA A 242 -2.50 2.50 -20.81
C ALA A 242 -3.00 1.37 -19.90
N GLY A 243 -3.61 0.32 -20.49
CA GLY A 243 -4.04 -0.86 -19.74
C GLY A 243 -2.87 -1.66 -19.16
N PHE A 244 -1.77 -1.80 -19.92
CA PHE A 244 -0.59 -2.57 -19.50
C PHE A 244 0.08 -1.95 -18.28
N MET A 245 0.23 -0.63 -18.24
CA MET A 245 0.80 0.06 -17.08
C MET A 245 0.01 -0.21 -15.79
N LEU A 246 -1.33 -0.24 -15.86
CA LEU A 246 -2.17 -0.52 -14.68
C LEU A 246 -2.07 -1.97 -14.20
N LEU A 247 -1.86 -2.93 -15.10
CA LEU A 247 -1.61 -4.33 -14.75
C LEU A 247 -0.33 -4.47 -13.92
N GLU A 248 0.73 -3.78 -14.32
CA GLU A 248 2.04 -3.82 -13.67
C GLU A 248 1.94 -3.33 -12.22
N THR A 249 1.37 -2.14 -11.99
CA THR A 249 1.17 -1.56 -10.66
C THR A 249 0.40 -2.52 -9.75
N LYS A 250 -0.69 -3.12 -10.25
CA LYS A 250 -1.48 -4.07 -9.47
C LYS A 250 -0.71 -5.36 -9.16
N ALA A 251 0.07 -5.88 -10.11
CA ALA A 251 0.87 -7.08 -9.90
C ALA A 251 1.90 -6.86 -8.78
N VAL A 252 2.57 -5.71 -8.76
CA VAL A 252 3.51 -5.34 -7.69
C VAL A 252 2.81 -5.27 -6.34
N VAL A 253 1.68 -4.55 -6.24
CA VAL A 253 0.90 -4.45 -4.98
C VAL A 253 0.46 -5.81 -4.46
N HIS A 254 -0.10 -6.64 -5.35
CA HIS A 254 -0.67 -7.92 -4.95
C HIS A 254 0.42 -8.90 -4.48
N MET A 255 1.56 -8.91 -5.16
CA MET A 255 2.71 -9.74 -4.76
C MET A 255 3.35 -9.23 -3.46
N ALA A 256 3.44 -7.90 -3.28
CA ALA A 256 3.92 -7.31 -2.04
C ALA A 256 3.01 -7.65 -0.84
N LEU A 257 1.69 -7.68 -1.04
CA LEU A 257 0.74 -8.11 -0.01
C LEU A 257 0.84 -9.60 0.34
N LEU A 258 1.19 -10.45 -0.64
CA LEU A 258 1.22 -11.90 -0.46
C LEU A 258 2.56 -12.41 0.09
N PHE A 259 3.66 -11.85 -0.40
CA PHE A 259 5.03 -12.30 -0.11
C PHE A 259 5.86 -11.29 0.69
N GLY A 260 5.30 -10.13 1.02
CA GLY A 260 6.01 -9.03 1.67
C GLY A 260 6.53 -7.99 0.67
N SER A 261 6.62 -6.75 1.12
CA SER A 261 7.06 -5.62 0.31
C SER A 261 8.59 -5.46 0.29
N THR A 262 9.30 -6.47 -0.22
CA THR A 262 10.78 -6.46 -0.29
C THR A 262 11.28 -6.14 -1.70
N TRP A 263 12.51 -5.63 -1.79
CA TRP A 263 13.20 -5.41 -3.08
C TRP A 263 13.28 -6.69 -3.92
N VAL A 264 13.42 -7.85 -3.26
CA VAL A 264 13.45 -9.16 -3.91
C VAL A 264 12.10 -9.47 -4.57
N VAL A 265 10.99 -9.25 -3.87
CA VAL A 265 9.65 -9.49 -4.43
C VAL A 265 9.42 -8.60 -5.65
N ASN A 266 9.77 -7.31 -5.57
CA ASN A 266 9.68 -6.41 -6.72
C ASN A 266 10.50 -6.94 -7.92
N SER A 267 11.76 -7.34 -7.70
CA SER A 267 12.59 -7.93 -8.77
C SER A 267 11.98 -9.18 -9.39
N VAL A 268 11.37 -10.06 -8.58
CA VAL A 268 10.66 -11.25 -9.06
C VAL A 268 9.45 -10.88 -9.90
N VAL A 269 8.68 -9.85 -9.51
CA VAL A 269 7.53 -9.37 -10.30
C VAL A 269 7.99 -8.87 -11.67
N PHE A 270 9.01 -8.02 -11.73
CA PHE A 270 9.55 -7.53 -13.01
C PHE A 270 10.08 -8.67 -13.87
N PHE A 271 10.82 -9.61 -13.27
CA PHE A 271 11.30 -10.80 -13.96
C PHE A 271 10.15 -11.63 -14.55
N ALA A 272 9.10 -11.88 -13.77
CA ALA A 272 7.92 -12.62 -14.21
C ALA A 272 7.20 -11.92 -15.37
N ILE A 273 7.02 -10.60 -15.31
CA ILE A 273 6.45 -9.81 -16.42
C ILE A 273 7.28 -9.96 -17.69
N LEU A 274 8.61 -9.81 -17.60
CA LEU A 274 9.52 -9.96 -18.73
C LEU A 274 9.45 -11.37 -19.33
N VAL A 275 9.41 -12.41 -18.48
CA VAL A 275 9.24 -13.80 -18.93
C VAL A 275 7.90 -14.01 -19.61
N MET A 276 6.79 -13.50 -19.07
CA MET A 276 5.47 -13.64 -19.72
C MET A 276 5.42 -12.92 -21.07
N ILE A 277 6.05 -11.74 -21.19
CA ILE A 277 6.15 -11.00 -22.45
C ILE A 277 7.02 -11.78 -23.45
N LEU A 278 8.15 -12.36 -23.00
CA LEU A 278 8.98 -13.22 -23.83
C LEU A 278 8.19 -14.44 -24.33
N CYS A 279 7.49 -15.13 -23.44
CA CYS A 279 6.62 -16.26 -23.79
C CYS A 279 5.53 -15.85 -24.79
N ALA A 280 4.91 -14.68 -24.60
CA ALA A 280 3.92 -14.15 -25.53
C ALA A 280 4.52 -13.92 -26.93
N ASN A 281 5.69 -13.30 -27.00
CA ASN A 281 6.40 -13.07 -28.27
C ASN A 281 6.78 -14.39 -28.96
N LEU A 282 7.35 -15.34 -28.22
CA LEU A 282 7.69 -16.67 -28.75
C LEU A 282 6.44 -17.42 -29.25
N TYR A 283 5.33 -17.32 -28.53
CA TYR A 283 4.06 -17.88 -28.94
C TYR A 283 3.57 -17.27 -30.27
N VAL A 284 3.63 -15.94 -30.42
CA VAL A 284 3.25 -15.27 -31.67
C VAL A 284 4.16 -15.66 -32.83
N LEU A 285 5.46 -15.82 -32.59
CA LEU A 285 6.41 -16.27 -33.62
C LEU A 285 6.11 -17.70 -34.11
N GLN A 286 5.78 -18.61 -33.20
CA GLN A 286 5.48 -20.01 -33.55
C GLN A 286 4.07 -20.19 -34.11
N ARG A 287 3.10 -19.45 -33.59
CA ARG A 287 1.67 -19.58 -33.92
C ARG A 287 1.03 -18.20 -34.06
N PRO A 288 1.25 -17.50 -35.19
CA PRO A 288 0.75 -16.14 -35.38
C PRO A 288 -0.79 -16.12 -35.33
N PRO A 289 -1.40 -15.42 -34.36
CA PRO A 289 -2.85 -15.38 -34.24
C PRO A 289 -3.52 -14.72 -35.46
N GLN A 290 -4.53 -15.39 -36.01
CA GLN A 290 -5.35 -14.83 -37.08
C GLN A 290 -6.45 -13.90 -36.54
N ARG A 291 -7.05 -14.24 -35.39
CA ARG A 291 -8.11 -13.48 -34.73
C ARG A 291 -7.67 -13.06 -33.32
N LEU A 292 -7.78 -11.77 -33.03
CA LEU A 292 -7.42 -11.20 -31.72
C LEU A 292 -8.56 -11.28 -30.68
N ALA A 293 -9.81 -11.43 -31.13
CA ALA A 293 -10.99 -11.51 -30.28
C ALA A 293 -10.87 -12.51 -29.10
N PRO A 294 -10.41 -13.76 -29.27
CA PRO A 294 -10.27 -14.68 -28.15
C PRO A 294 -9.24 -14.21 -27.11
N TYR A 295 -8.16 -13.55 -27.54
CA TYR A 295 -7.13 -13.04 -26.63
C TYR A 295 -7.63 -11.83 -25.83
N TYR A 296 -8.39 -10.92 -26.45
CA TYR A 296 -9.08 -9.86 -25.72
C TYR A 296 -10.10 -10.42 -24.72
N ALA A 297 -10.87 -11.43 -25.10
CA ALA A 297 -11.83 -12.08 -24.21
C ALA A 297 -11.15 -12.74 -23.01
N LEU A 298 -10.06 -13.49 -23.24
CA LEU A 298 -9.27 -14.12 -22.19
C LEU A 298 -8.57 -13.10 -21.29
N LEU A 299 -8.06 -12.01 -21.86
CA LEU A 299 -7.49 -10.89 -21.10
C LEU A 299 -8.51 -10.27 -20.16
N ILE A 300 -9.70 -9.91 -20.68
CA ILE A 300 -10.78 -9.32 -19.88
C ILE A 300 -11.28 -10.30 -18.83
N ALA A 301 -11.44 -11.58 -19.17
CA ALA A 301 -11.81 -12.61 -18.21
C ALA A 301 -10.77 -12.76 -17.10
N GLY A 302 -9.48 -12.78 -17.43
CA GLY A 302 -8.39 -12.84 -16.44
C GLY A 302 -8.38 -11.61 -15.53
N LEU A 303 -8.60 -10.43 -16.09
CA LEU A 303 -8.74 -9.18 -15.33
C LEU A 303 -9.94 -9.19 -14.38
N LEU A 304 -11.10 -9.67 -14.84
CA LEU A 304 -12.30 -9.81 -14.03
C LEU A 304 -12.11 -10.82 -12.90
N ILE A 305 -11.47 -11.96 -13.18
CA ILE A 305 -11.12 -12.95 -12.14
C ILE A 305 -10.21 -12.30 -11.10
N ASN A 306 -9.18 -11.56 -11.52
CA ASN A 306 -8.27 -10.88 -10.60
C ASN A 306 -8.98 -9.80 -9.75
N ALA A 307 -9.93 -9.07 -10.33
CA ALA A 307 -10.71 -8.06 -9.63
C ALA A 307 -11.75 -8.64 -8.66
N LEU A 308 -12.31 -9.82 -8.96
CA LEU A 308 -13.40 -10.43 -8.20
C LEU A 308 -12.95 -11.47 -7.18
N VAL A 309 -11.80 -12.13 -7.40
CA VAL A 309 -11.27 -13.14 -6.48
C VAL A 309 -10.46 -12.46 -5.38
N PRO A 310 -10.92 -12.48 -4.12
CA PRO A 310 -10.19 -11.85 -3.02
C PRO A 310 -8.89 -12.60 -2.74
N LEU A 311 -7.85 -11.86 -2.33
CA LEU A 311 -6.54 -12.42 -1.97
C LEU A 311 -6.64 -13.55 -0.93
N SER A 312 -7.62 -13.45 -0.02
CA SER A 312 -7.88 -14.46 1.01
C SER A 312 -8.20 -15.85 0.45
N ALA A 313 -8.77 -15.95 -0.76
CA ALA A 313 -9.06 -17.23 -1.39
C ALA A 313 -7.79 -18.05 -1.69
N PHE A 314 -6.64 -17.38 -1.86
CA PHE A 314 -5.36 -18.06 -2.08
C PHE A 314 -4.63 -18.40 -0.78
N LEU A 315 -5.01 -17.80 0.35
CA LEU A 315 -4.30 -17.99 1.62
C LEU A 315 -4.50 -19.39 2.21
N ASP A 316 -5.63 -20.04 1.93
CA ASP A 316 -5.95 -21.39 2.41
C ASP A 316 -5.24 -22.51 1.63
N LEU A 317 -4.56 -22.16 0.53
CA LEU A 317 -3.82 -23.13 -0.29
C LEU A 317 -2.46 -23.48 0.32
N SER A 318 -1.95 -24.67 -0.01
CA SER A 318 -0.57 -25.04 0.31
C SER A 318 0.43 -24.01 -0.24
N PRO A 319 1.62 -23.81 0.38
CA PRO A 319 2.54 -22.74 -0.03
C PRO A 319 2.90 -22.76 -1.51
N LEU A 320 3.13 -23.95 -2.08
CA LEU A 320 3.44 -24.10 -3.50
C LEU A 320 2.23 -23.79 -4.39
N ALA A 321 1.05 -24.32 -4.04
CA ALA A 321 -0.18 -24.09 -4.80
C ALA A 321 -0.61 -22.61 -4.74
N ARG A 322 -0.47 -21.97 -3.58
CA ARG A 322 -0.70 -20.54 -3.38
C ARG A 322 0.14 -19.72 -4.34
N THR A 323 1.47 -19.93 -4.33
CA THR A 323 2.40 -19.18 -5.16
C THR A 323 2.11 -19.35 -6.65
N VAL A 324 1.98 -20.59 -7.11
CA VAL A 324 1.73 -20.86 -8.54
C VAL A 324 0.39 -20.27 -8.96
N SER A 325 -0.68 -20.47 -8.19
CA SER A 325 -2.01 -19.98 -8.55
C SER A 325 -2.10 -18.46 -8.52
N SER A 326 -1.56 -17.80 -7.48
CA SER A 326 -1.55 -16.34 -7.38
C SER A 326 -0.72 -15.71 -8.50
N SER A 327 0.45 -16.27 -8.79
CA SER A 327 1.30 -15.77 -9.88
C SER A 327 0.64 -15.96 -11.24
N LEU A 328 0.00 -17.11 -11.49
CA LEU A 328 -0.74 -17.33 -12.74
C LEU A 328 -1.89 -16.33 -12.88
N VAL A 329 -2.73 -16.15 -11.86
CA VAL A 329 -3.86 -15.22 -11.92
C VAL A 329 -3.41 -13.77 -12.17
N VAL A 330 -2.29 -13.37 -11.58
CA VAL A 330 -1.75 -12.02 -11.73
C VAL A 330 -1.05 -11.79 -13.07
N PHE A 331 -0.25 -12.76 -13.53
CA PHE A 331 0.61 -12.58 -14.72
C PHE A 331 0.01 -13.12 -16.02
N LEU A 332 -1.04 -13.95 -15.97
CA LEU A 332 -1.70 -14.46 -17.18
C LEU A 332 -2.33 -13.35 -18.04
N PRO A 333 -2.98 -12.30 -17.48
CA PRO A 333 -3.40 -11.13 -18.26
C PRO A 333 -2.23 -10.46 -19.01
N VAL A 334 -1.05 -10.37 -18.39
CA VAL A 334 0.16 -9.79 -19.01
C VAL A 334 0.56 -10.56 -20.27
N PHE A 335 0.47 -11.89 -20.23
CA PHE A 335 0.72 -12.72 -21.42
C PHE A 335 -0.27 -12.43 -22.55
N PHE A 336 -1.58 -12.38 -22.26
CA PHE A 336 -2.57 -12.10 -23.30
C PHE A 336 -2.42 -10.69 -23.88
N ALA A 337 -2.15 -9.69 -23.04
CA ALA A 337 -1.82 -8.34 -23.50
C ALA A 337 -0.58 -8.33 -24.40
N GLY A 338 0.47 -9.09 -24.04
CA GLY A 338 1.67 -9.28 -24.85
C GLY A 338 1.40 -9.93 -26.20
N VAL A 339 0.55 -10.97 -26.26
CA VAL A 339 0.18 -11.63 -27.51
C VAL A 339 -0.56 -10.67 -28.44
N ILE A 340 -1.46 -9.86 -27.90
CA ILE A 340 -2.21 -8.83 -28.64
C ILE A 340 -1.23 -7.80 -29.21
N PHE A 341 -0.34 -7.24 -28.37
CA PHE A 341 0.68 -6.28 -28.79
C PHE A 341 1.57 -6.85 -29.90
N ALA A 342 2.20 -8.00 -29.66
CA ALA A 342 3.14 -8.62 -30.58
C ALA A 342 2.51 -8.94 -31.94
N THR A 343 1.28 -9.46 -31.95
CA THR A 343 0.57 -9.76 -33.19
C THR A 343 0.26 -8.51 -34.01
N MET A 344 -0.09 -7.40 -33.34
CA MET A 344 -0.38 -6.14 -34.01
C MET A 344 0.90 -5.46 -34.50
N PHE A 345 1.92 -5.43 -33.65
CA PHE A 345 3.20 -4.82 -33.97
C PHE A 345 3.88 -5.53 -35.15
N ALA A 346 3.82 -6.87 -35.20
CA ALA A 346 4.34 -7.66 -36.32
C ALA A 346 3.64 -7.39 -37.67
N LYS A 347 2.39 -6.87 -37.65
CA LYS A 347 1.61 -6.53 -38.84
C LYS A 347 1.63 -5.02 -39.14
N SER A 348 2.37 -4.23 -38.37
CA SER A 348 2.38 -2.78 -38.49
C SER A 348 3.14 -2.30 -39.72
N THR A 349 2.58 -1.30 -40.41
CA THR A 349 3.23 -0.57 -41.49
C THR A 349 4.01 0.65 -40.99
N ALA A 350 3.81 1.06 -39.73
CA ALA A 350 4.48 2.20 -39.09
C ALA A 350 4.86 1.87 -37.62
N PRO A 351 5.86 1.00 -37.41
CA PRO A 351 6.21 0.50 -36.07
C PRO A 351 6.67 1.58 -35.09
N ASP A 352 7.32 2.64 -35.59
CA ASP A 352 7.74 3.81 -34.84
C ASP A 352 6.55 4.57 -34.23
N VAL A 353 5.49 4.76 -35.02
CA VAL A 353 4.25 5.43 -34.59
C VAL A 353 3.49 4.56 -33.59
N ASP A 354 3.42 3.27 -33.82
CA ASP A 354 2.73 2.32 -32.95
C ASP A 354 3.39 2.23 -31.57
N LEU A 355 4.73 2.12 -31.55
CA LEU A 355 5.49 2.11 -30.30
C LEU A 355 5.36 3.45 -29.57
N GLY A 356 5.48 4.57 -30.27
CA GLY A 356 5.30 5.90 -29.68
C GLY A 356 3.89 6.10 -29.09
N SER A 357 2.86 5.63 -29.80
CA SER A 357 1.47 5.65 -29.31
C SER A 357 1.32 4.78 -28.06
N ASN A 358 1.94 3.60 -28.03
CA ASN A 358 1.92 2.71 -26.87
C ASN A 358 2.59 3.33 -25.64
N VAL A 359 3.76 3.95 -25.81
CA VAL A 359 4.47 4.67 -24.74
C VAL A 359 3.66 5.86 -24.21
N ALA A 360 3.04 6.64 -25.09
CA ALA A 360 2.13 7.70 -24.67
C ALA A 360 0.94 7.16 -23.85
N GLY A 361 0.45 5.97 -24.22
CA GLY A 361 -0.53 5.20 -23.46
C GLY A 361 -0.05 4.85 -22.06
N ILE A 362 1.19 4.37 -21.92
CA ILE A 362 1.80 4.05 -20.61
C ILE A 362 1.79 5.28 -19.69
N ILE A 363 2.09 6.48 -20.23
CA ILE A 363 2.02 7.73 -19.46
C ILE A 363 0.59 7.99 -18.96
N LEU A 364 -0.42 7.83 -19.82
CA LEU A 364 -1.82 7.94 -19.39
C LEU A 364 -2.17 6.91 -18.32
N GLY A 365 -1.71 5.66 -18.47
CA GLY A 365 -1.89 4.60 -17.48
C GLY A 365 -1.27 4.99 -16.13
N GLY A 366 -0.04 5.49 -16.11
CA GLY A 366 0.64 5.94 -14.90
C GLY A 366 -0.04 7.14 -14.23
N LEU A 367 -0.62 8.07 -15.01
CA LEU A 367 -1.46 9.14 -14.46
C LEU A 367 -2.78 8.58 -13.88
N SER A 368 -3.35 7.57 -14.54
CA SER A 368 -4.61 6.95 -14.14
C SER A 368 -4.46 6.06 -12.90
N GLU A 369 -3.24 5.65 -12.56
CA GLU A 369 -2.91 4.99 -11.30
C GLU A 369 -3.40 5.80 -10.09
N GLN A 370 -3.37 7.13 -10.18
CA GLN A 370 -3.81 8.03 -9.09
C GLN A 370 -5.31 7.90 -8.79
N LEU A 371 -6.11 7.29 -9.68
CA LEU A 371 -7.49 6.94 -9.38
C LEU A 371 -7.58 5.95 -8.21
N SER A 372 -6.54 5.16 -7.94
CA SER A 372 -6.46 4.28 -6.76
C SER A 372 -6.68 5.03 -5.43
N LEU A 373 -6.31 6.31 -5.36
CA LEU A 373 -6.57 7.18 -4.20
C LEU A 373 -8.08 7.39 -3.94
N VAL A 374 -8.92 7.23 -4.96
CA VAL A 374 -10.37 7.45 -4.88
C VAL A 374 -11.12 6.12 -4.82
N ILE A 375 -10.77 5.18 -5.71
CA ILE A 375 -11.53 3.94 -5.89
C ILE A 375 -10.85 2.72 -5.29
N GLY A 376 -9.59 2.79 -4.84
CA GLY A 376 -8.81 1.64 -4.38
C GLY A 376 -8.05 0.90 -5.49
N PHE A 377 -7.09 0.06 -5.10
CA PHE A 377 -6.21 -0.65 -6.04
C PHE A 377 -6.93 -1.77 -6.81
N ASN A 378 -7.92 -2.42 -6.22
CA ASN A 378 -8.68 -3.48 -6.86
C ASN A 378 -9.56 -2.93 -7.98
N TYR A 379 -10.22 -1.80 -7.75
CA TYR A 379 -11.10 -1.20 -8.74
C TYR A 379 -10.36 -0.56 -9.92
N LEU A 380 -9.05 -0.30 -9.77
CA LEU A 380 -8.18 0.11 -10.87
C LEU A 380 -8.15 -0.91 -12.02
N LEU A 381 -8.40 -2.20 -11.74
CA LEU A 381 -8.54 -3.23 -12.78
C LEU A 381 -9.74 -2.99 -13.69
N PHE A 382 -10.83 -2.37 -13.21
CA PHE A 382 -11.95 -1.99 -14.09
C PHE A 382 -11.57 -0.86 -15.05
N VAL A 383 -10.70 0.06 -14.61
CA VAL A 383 -10.12 1.08 -15.50
C VAL A 383 -9.24 0.42 -16.56
N ALA A 384 -8.43 -0.56 -16.18
CA ALA A 384 -7.63 -1.34 -17.12
C ALA A 384 -8.51 -2.11 -18.13
N ILE A 385 -9.61 -2.74 -17.67
CA ILE A 385 -10.59 -3.39 -18.55
C ILE A 385 -11.19 -2.38 -19.54
N ALA A 386 -11.56 -1.18 -19.08
CA ALA A 386 -12.07 -0.14 -19.96
C ALA A 386 -11.05 0.26 -21.04
N TYR A 387 -9.77 0.38 -20.70
CA TYR A 387 -8.72 0.62 -21.69
C TYR A 387 -8.57 -0.53 -22.69
N TYR A 388 -8.58 -1.79 -22.24
CA TYR A 388 -8.51 -2.92 -23.16
C TYR A 388 -9.74 -3.04 -24.07
N LEU A 389 -10.93 -2.69 -23.58
CA LEU A 389 -12.14 -2.60 -24.39
C LEU A 389 -12.04 -1.47 -25.42
N LEU A 390 -11.57 -0.28 -25.03
CA LEU A 390 -11.32 0.82 -25.96
C LEU A 390 -10.28 0.45 -27.02
N SER A 391 -9.22 -0.25 -26.62
CA SER A 391 -8.22 -0.80 -27.54
C SER A 391 -8.86 -1.77 -28.56
N ALA A 392 -9.74 -2.66 -28.11
CA ALA A 392 -10.43 -3.60 -29.00
C ALA A 392 -11.41 -2.90 -29.97
N LEU A 393 -12.13 -1.87 -29.51
CA LEU A 393 -13.12 -1.12 -30.28
C LEU A 393 -12.50 -0.18 -31.31
N LEU A 394 -11.39 0.47 -30.94
CA LEU A 394 -10.67 1.43 -31.78
C LEU A 394 -9.64 0.77 -32.71
N ARG A 395 -9.80 -0.54 -32.94
CA ARG A 395 -9.03 -1.27 -33.95
C ARG A 395 -9.23 -0.60 -35.31
N PRO A 396 -8.15 -0.27 -36.04
CA PRO A 396 -8.30 0.24 -37.40
C PRO A 396 -9.09 -0.80 -38.19
N LYS A 397 -10.26 -0.39 -38.71
CA LYS A 397 -10.99 -1.22 -39.68
C LYS A 397 -9.99 -1.50 -40.79
N ALA A 398 -9.70 -2.77 -41.03
CA ALA A 398 -8.95 -3.16 -42.21
C ALA A 398 -9.59 -2.44 -43.38
N ALA A 399 -8.81 -1.71 -44.17
CA ALA A 399 -9.22 -1.34 -45.51
C ALA A 399 -9.64 -2.66 -46.16
N ILE A 400 -10.94 -2.82 -46.37
CA ILE A 400 -11.48 -3.93 -47.15
C ILE A 400 -10.81 -3.74 -48.52
N PRO A 401 -10.00 -4.72 -48.99
CA PRO A 401 -9.42 -4.62 -50.31
C PRO A 401 -10.50 -4.50 -51.39
#